data_AF-A0A2J8WDR2-F1
#
_entry.id   AF-A0A2J8WDR2-F1
#
_cell.length_a   1.000
_cell.length_b   1.000
_cell.length_c   1.000
_cell.angle_alpha   90.00
_cell.angle_beta   90.00
_cell.angle_gamma   90.00
#
_symmetry.space_group_name_H-M   'P 1'
#
loop_
_entity.id
_entity.type
_entity.pdbx_description
1 polymer ?
#
loop_
_entity_poly.entity_id
_entity_poly.type
_entity_poly.pdbx_seq_one_letter_code
_entity_poly.pdbx_strand_id
1 'polypeptide(L)'
;ELEAVRRYLQLDVTLAQLYHHWGSVDSHFQEVAQKFQGVRLLRQDPIECLFSFICSSNNNIARITGMVERLCQAFGPRLIQLDDVTYHGFPSLQALAGVPVPAEGLPSASAFQSPLRSRQPEADRR
;
A
#
# COMPACT_ATOMS: atom_id res chain seq x y z
N GLU A 1 16.79 1.33 13.77
CA GLU A 1 15.44 1.84 14.09
C GLU A 1 15.15 3.24 13.54
N LEU A 2 15.69 4.34 14.10
CA LEU A 2 15.32 5.71 13.67
C LEU A 2 15.64 6.02 12.20
N GLU A 3 16.71 5.43 11.66
CA GLU A 3 17.10 5.60 10.24
C GLU A 3 16.06 5.03 9.28
N ALA A 4 15.41 3.92 9.63
CA ALA A 4 14.36 3.32 8.80
C ALA A 4 13.15 4.27 8.69
N VAL A 5 12.73 4.86 9.81
CA VAL A 5 11.66 5.86 9.85
C VAL A 5 12.05 7.12 9.07
N ARG A 6 13.30 7.59 9.22
CA ARG A 6 13.84 8.74 8.49
C ARG A 6 13.73 8.54 6.98
N ARG A 7 14.11 7.36 6.49
CA ARG A 7 14.02 6.98 5.08
C ARG A 7 12.59 6.81 4.59
N TYR A 8 11.73 6.18 5.39
CA TYR A 8 10.31 5.98 5.06
C TYR A 8 9.57 7.32 4.87
N LEU A 9 9.85 8.30 5.74
CA LEU A 9 9.29 9.66 5.67
C LEU A 9 10.07 10.62 4.75
N GLN A 10 11.15 10.15 4.13
CA GLN A 10 12.05 10.92 3.25
C GLN A 10 12.55 12.23 3.90
N LEU A 11 12.97 12.20 5.16
CA LEU A 11 13.33 13.43 5.89
C LEU A 11 14.63 14.10 5.41
N ASP A 12 15.39 13.45 4.53
CA ASP A 12 16.52 14.08 3.83
C ASP A 12 16.06 15.13 2.80
N VAL A 13 14.80 15.05 2.35
CA VAL A 13 14.21 16.03 1.42
C VAL A 13 13.69 17.23 2.21
N THR A 14 14.17 18.43 1.88
CA THR A 14 13.74 19.69 2.49
C THR A 14 12.38 20.13 1.94
N LEU A 15 11.29 19.73 2.60
CA LEU A 15 9.92 20.01 2.15
C LEU A 15 9.63 21.52 1.97
N ALA A 16 10.19 22.36 2.83
CA ALA A 16 10.01 23.81 2.75
C ALA A 16 10.54 24.40 1.43
N GLN A 17 11.65 23.88 0.91
CA GLN A 17 12.20 24.32 -0.39
C GLN A 17 11.27 23.94 -1.54
N LEU A 18 10.68 22.73 -1.49
CA LEU A 18 9.71 22.28 -2.50
C LEU A 18 8.43 23.10 -2.46
N TYR A 19 7.87 23.33 -1.25
CA TYR A 19 6.68 24.17 -1.07
C TYR A 19 6.90 25.60 -1.57
N HIS A 20 8.07 26.19 -1.28
CA HIS A 20 8.42 27.51 -1.81
C HIS A 20 8.51 27.51 -3.34
N HIS A 21 9.19 26.51 -3.92
CA HIS A 21 9.32 26.41 -5.37
C HIS A 21 7.96 26.23 -6.06
N TRP A 22 7.14 25.27 -5.63
CA TRP A 22 5.81 25.04 -6.20
C TRP A 22 4.90 26.26 -6.05
N GLY A 23 4.92 26.91 -4.88
CA GLY A 23 4.16 28.15 -4.67
C GLY A 23 4.64 29.33 -5.50
N SER A 24 5.92 29.36 -5.91
CA SER A 24 6.45 30.43 -6.78
C SER A 24 6.03 30.30 -8.24
N VAL A 25 5.65 29.09 -8.68
CA VAL A 25 5.25 28.80 -10.07
C VAL A 25 3.75 28.54 -10.23
N ASP A 26 3.02 28.29 -9.12
CA ASP A 26 1.59 28.03 -9.11
C ASP A 26 0.92 28.73 -7.89
N SER A 27 0.13 29.75 -8.18
CA SER A 27 -0.62 30.51 -7.17
C SER A 27 -1.73 29.71 -6.50
N HIS A 28 -2.33 28.74 -7.21
CA HIS A 28 -3.33 27.85 -6.63
C HIS A 28 -2.67 26.92 -5.61
N PHE A 29 -1.51 26.36 -5.94
CA PHE A 29 -0.71 25.58 -4.99
C PHE A 29 -0.36 26.41 -3.75
N GLN A 30 0.06 27.67 -3.93
CA GLN A 30 0.42 28.56 -2.81
C GLN A 30 -0.73 28.75 -1.81
N GLU A 31 -1.98 28.92 -2.29
CA GLU A 31 -3.15 29.05 -1.42
C GLU A 31 -3.44 27.74 -0.67
N VAL A 32 -3.43 26.61 -1.37
CA VAL A 32 -3.72 25.29 -0.78
C VAL A 32 -2.66 24.89 0.25
N ALA A 33 -1.38 25.18 -0.03
CA ALA A 33 -0.26 24.87 0.83
C ALA A 33 -0.34 25.55 2.21
N GLN A 34 -1.02 26.70 2.33
CA GLN A 34 -1.22 27.37 3.62
C GLN A 34 -2.10 26.53 4.55
N LYS A 35 -3.09 25.81 4.01
CA LYS A 35 -4.01 24.93 4.75
C LYS A 35 -3.43 23.54 4.98
N PHE A 36 -2.64 23.02 4.03
CA PHE A 36 -2.10 21.65 4.05
C PHE A 36 -0.57 21.64 4.13
N GLN A 37 -0.04 21.97 5.31
CA GLN A 37 1.40 21.96 5.57
C GLN A 37 1.90 20.56 5.96
N GLY A 38 3.15 20.24 5.61
CA GLY A 38 3.80 19.02 6.06
C GLY A 38 3.42 17.75 5.30
N VAL A 39 2.68 17.85 4.20
CA VAL A 39 2.32 16.68 3.37
C VAL A 39 3.57 16.15 2.67
N ARG A 40 3.91 14.89 2.95
CA ARG A 40 5.10 14.22 2.43
C ARG A 40 4.71 12.99 1.64
N LEU A 41 5.52 12.65 0.64
CA LEU A 41 5.42 11.37 -0.05
C LEU A 41 6.21 10.30 0.72
N LEU A 42 5.58 9.16 1.01
CA LEU A 42 6.22 8.05 1.71
C LEU A 42 7.06 7.21 0.75
N ARG A 43 8.18 6.68 1.25
CA ARG A 43 9.01 5.70 0.53
C ARG A 43 8.64 4.29 0.99
N GLN A 44 7.55 3.78 0.44
CA GLN A 44 7.02 2.44 0.76
C GLN A 44 7.84 1.32 0.09
N ASP A 45 7.70 0.10 0.62
CA ASP A 45 8.24 -1.10 -0.04
C ASP A 45 7.56 -1.31 -1.41
N PRO A 46 8.32 -1.65 -2.47
CA PRO A 46 7.75 -1.82 -3.81
C PRO A 46 6.67 -2.89 -3.92
N ILE A 47 6.77 -3.99 -3.17
CA ILE A 47 5.80 -5.10 -3.20
C ILE A 47 4.53 -4.67 -2.49
N GLU A 48 4.65 -4.13 -1.27
CA GLU A 48 3.52 -3.59 -0.52
C GLU A 48 2.77 -2.52 -1.34
N CYS A 49 3.50 -1.57 -1.90
CA CYS A 49 2.96 -0.49 -2.70
C CYS A 49 2.22 -1.03 -3.94
N LEU A 50 2.85 -1.91 -4.72
CA LEU A 50 2.27 -2.46 -5.95
C LEU A 50 0.95 -3.20 -5.66
N PHE A 51 0.96 -4.13 -4.71
CA PHE A 51 -0.23 -4.93 -4.41
C PHE A 51 -1.34 -4.11 -3.74
N SER A 52 -0.98 -3.10 -2.94
CA SER A 52 -1.95 -2.14 -2.39
C SER A 52 -2.64 -1.32 -3.49
N PHE A 53 -1.89 -0.86 -4.49
CA PHE A 53 -2.44 -0.14 -5.64
C PHE A 53 -3.24 -1.04 -6.60
N ILE A 54 -2.85 -2.31 -6.76
CA ILE A 54 -3.68 -3.28 -7.48
C ILE A 54 -5.06 -3.41 -6.80
N CYS A 55 -5.10 -3.44 -5.47
CA CYS A 55 -6.34 -3.46 -4.69
C CYS A 55 -7.13 -2.14 -4.75
N SER A 56 -6.53 -1.03 -5.21
CA SER A 56 -7.17 0.28 -5.28
C SER A 56 -8.00 0.55 -6.53
N SER A 57 -7.95 -0.33 -7.54
CA SER A 57 -8.62 -0.12 -8.82
C SER A 57 -10.15 0.02 -8.68
N ASN A 58 -10.66 1.24 -8.87
CA ASN A 58 -12.07 1.63 -8.73
C ASN A 58 -12.61 1.44 -7.30
N ASN A 59 -11.89 1.96 -6.30
CA ASN A 59 -12.22 1.74 -4.90
C ASN A 59 -12.06 3.00 -4.04
N ASN A 60 -12.70 3.04 -2.87
CA ASN A 60 -12.51 4.11 -1.89
C ASN A 60 -11.46 3.70 -0.83
N ILE A 61 -10.85 4.69 -0.17
CA ILE A 61 -9.75 4.47 0.80
C ILE A 61 -10.15 3.43 1.86
N ALA A 62 -11.37 3.52 2.41
CA ALA A 62 -11.83 2.59 3.45
C ALA A 62 -11.85 1.12 2.97
N ARG A 63 -12.33 0.85 1.75
CA ARG A 63 -12.35 -0.51 1.21
C ARG A 63 -10.93 -0.99 0.86
N ILE A 64 -10.06 -0.10 0.39
CA ILE A 64 -8.65 -0.43 0.11
C ILE A 64 -7.96 -0.87 1.39
N THR A 65 -8.09 -0.09 2.47
CA THR A 65 -7.53 -0.44 3.79
C THR A 65 -7.99 -1.82 4.24
N GLY A 66 -9.29 -2.10 4.20
CA GLY A 66 -9.81 -3.41 4.59
C GLY A 66 -9.37 -4.56 3.67
N MET A 67 -9.15 -4.31 2.37
CA MET A 67 -8.61 -5.32 1.45
C MET A 67 -7.15 -5.66 1.77
N VAL A 68 -6.33 -4.64 2.03
CA VAL A 68 -4.92 -4.81 2.40
C VAL A 68 -4.80 -5.51 3.76
N GLU A 69 -5.61 -5.12 4.74
CA GLU A 69 -5.64 -5.78 6.07
C GLU A 69 -5.96 -7.28 5.95
N ARG A 70 -6.99 -7.64 5.17
CA ARG A 70 -7.34 -9.05 4.93
C ARG A 70 -6.26 -9.82 4.18
N LEU A 71 -5.59 -9.17 3.22
CA LEU A 71 -4.45 -9.75 2.51
C LEU A 71 -3.31 -10.07 3.48
N CYS A 72 -2.95 -9.13 4.35
CA CYS A 72 -1.93 -9.33 5.37
C CYS A 72 -2.34 -10.40 6.41
N GLN A 73 -3.61 -10.42 6.84
CA GLN A 73 -4.09 -11.46 7.76
C GLN A 73 -4.05 -12.86 7.15
N ALA A 74 -4.37 -13.00 5.86
CA ALA A 74 -4.46 -14.30 5.20
C ALA A 74 -3.10 -14.86 4.74
N PHE A 75 -2.17 -14.01 4.30
CA PHE A 75 -0.90 -14.45 3.69
C PHE A 75 0.34 -13.86 4.35
N GLY A 76 0.16 -12.93 5.29
CA GLY A 76 1.23 -12.22 5.97
C GLY A 76 1.66 -12.91 7.26
N PRO A 77 2.96 -12.89 7.59
CA PRO A 77 3.44 -13.44 8.84
C PRO A 77 2.87 -12.64 10.02
N ARG A 78 2.43 -13.33 11.07
CA ARG A 78 2.02 -12.68 12.32
C ARG A 78 3.24 -12.04 12.98
N LEU A 79 3.17 -10.74 13.27
CA LEU A 79 4.27 -9.98 13.90
C LEU A 79 4.08 -9.90 15.41
N ILE A 80 2.98 -9.30 15.84
CA ILE A 80 2.69 -9.03 17.25
C ILE A 80 1.18 -8.87 17.45
N GLN A 81 0.71 -9.08 18.67
CA GLN A 81 -0.62 -8.70 19.10
C GLN A 81 -0.49 -7.58 20.13
N LEU A 82 -1.21 -6.49 19.89
CA LEU A 82 -1.33 -5.35 20.81
C LEU A 82 -2.82 -5.20 21.10
N ASP A 83 -3.19 -5.37 22.37
CA ASP A 83 -4.59 -5.45 22.81
C ASP A 83 -5.36 -6.53 22.02
N ASP A 84 -6.48 -6.15 21.40
CA ASP A 84 -7.32 -7.01 20.57
C ASP A 84 -6.95 -7.00 19.08
N VAL A 85 -5.85 -6.33 18.70
CA VAL A 85 -5.42 -6.18 17.30
C VAL A 85 -4.17 -7.01 17.04
N THR A 86 -4.27 -7.95 16.10
CA THR A 86 -3.12 -8.71 15.61
C THR A 86 -2.54 -8.04 14.37
N TYR A 87 -1.28 -7.66 14.43
CA TYR A 87 -0.55 -7.07 13.32
C TYR A 87 0.17 -8.15 12.52
N HIS A 88 -0.03 -8.13 11.22
CA HIS A 88 0.62 -9.01 10.26
C HIS A 88 1.54 -8.19 9.35
N GLY A 89 2.68 -8.76 8.98
CA GLY A 89 3.56 -8.18 7.97
C GLY A 89 2.95 -8.30 6.58
N PHE A 90 3.45 -7.52 5.63
CA PHE A 90 3.03 -7.68 4.25
C PHE A 90 3.45 -9.08 3.73
N PRO A 91 2.60 -9.78 2.97
CA PRO A 91 2.92 -11.09 2.43
C PRO A 91 4.15 -11.07 1.51
N SER A 92 4.93 -12.16 1.53
CA SER A 92 6.01 -12.34 0.55
C SER A 92 5.46 -12.64 -0.84
N LEU A 93 6.26 -12.41 -1.88
CA LEU A 93 5.90 -12.77 -3.25
C LEU A 93 5.54 -14.25 -3.41
N GLN A 94 6.22 -15.13 -2.68
CA GLN A 94 5.96 -16.58 -2.69
C GLN A 94 4.57 -16.88 -2.14
N ALA A 95 4.21 -16.24 -1.02
CA ALA A 95 2.88 -16.39 -0.41
C ALA A 95 1.77 -15.87 -1.35
N LEU A 96 2.01 -14.74 -2.01
CA LEU A 96 1.07 -14.16 -2.99
C LEU A 96 0.94 -14.99 -4.28
N ALA A 97 2.01 -15.65 -4.71
CA ALA A 97 2.02 -16.51 -5.89
C ALA A 97 1.37 -17.88 -5.66
N GLY A 98 0.93 -18.18 -4.43
CA GLY A 98 0.36 -19.48 -4.07
C GLY A 98 1.40 -20.61 -4.04
N VAL A 99 2.69 -20.28 -3.95
CA VAL A 99 3.74 -21.27 -3.68
C VAL A 99 3.63 -21.62 -2.20
N PRO A 100 3.47 -22.91 -1.82
CA PRO A 100 3.35 -23.28 -0.42
C PRO A 100 4.59 -22.81 0.35
N VAL A 101 4.39 -21.83 1.21
CA VAL A 101 5.38 -21.46 2.22
C VAL A 101 5.35 -22.60 3.25
N PRO A 102 6.50 -23.18 3.65
CA PRO A 102 6.53 -24.24 4.64
C PRO A 102 6.19 -23.65 6.03
N ALA A 103 4.90 -23.44 6.29
CA ALA A 103 4.34 -23.07 7.57
C ALA A 103 2.92 -23.65 7.68
N GLU A 104 2.70 -24.41 8.75
CA GLU A 104 1.51 -25.21 9.03
C GLU A 104 0.21 -24.38 9.01
N GLY A 105 -0.78 -24.82 8.23
CA GLY A 105 -2.20 -24.61 8.56
C GLY A 105 -2.94 -23.38 8.00
N LEU A 106 -2.58 -22.83 6.83
CA LEU A 106 -3.39 -21.77 6.17
C LEU A 106 -4.24 -22.31 5.00
N PRO A 107 -5.48 -21.80 4.80
CA PRO A 107 -6.37 -22.24 3.73
C PRO A 107 -5.85 -21.85 2.34
N SER A 108 -6.16 -22.72 1.37
CA SER A 108 -5.74 -22.69 -0.03
C SER A 108 -5.86 -21.31 -0.72
N ALA A 109 -4.81 -20.95 -1.47
CA ALA A 109 -4.64 -19.70 -2.22
C ALA A 109 -5.66 -19.45 -3.37
N SER A 110 -6.72 -20.26 -3.50
CA SER A 110 -7.74 -20.10 -4.55
C SER A 110 -8.58 -18.83 -4.39
N ALA A 111 -8.58 -18.19 -3.23
CA ALA A 111 -9.39 -17.00 -2.95
C ALA A 111 -8.85 -15.70 -3.61
N PHE A 112 -7.54 -15.61 -3.89
CA PHE A 112 -6.94 -14.39 -4.49
C PHE A 112 -6.95 -14.35 -6.02
N GLN A 113 -7.25 -15.48 -6.69
CA GLN A 113 -7.37 -15.51 -8.15
C GLN A 113 -8.69 -14.93 -8.67
N SER A 114 -9.69 -14.72 -7.81
CA SER A 114 -11.02 -14.26 -8.24
C SER A 114 -11.10 -12.75 -8.58
N PRO A 115 -10.47 -11.81 -7.85
CA PRO A 115 -10.57 -10.38 -8.19
C PRO A 115 -9.74 -9.96 -9.41
N LEU A 116 -8.68 -10.71 -9.75
CA LEU A 116 -7.75 -10.36 -10.83
C LEU A 116 -8.14 -10.97 -12.18
N ARG A 117 -8.90 -12.07 -12.22
CA ARG A 117 -9.38 -12.68 -13.47
C ARG A 117 -10.62 -11.99 -14.05
N SER A 118 -11.40 -11.26 -13.26
CA SER A 118 -12.66 -10.67 -13.72
C SER A 118 -12.51 -9.36 -14.51
N ARG A 119 -11.28 -8.98 -14.92
CA ARG A 119 -11.03 -7.75 -15.71
C ARG A 119 -10.08 -7.97 -16.90
N GLN A 120 -10.17 -9.11 -17.58
CA GLN A 120 -9.82 -9.11 -19.00
C GLN A 120 -11.05 -8.68 -19.80
N PRO A 121 -10.97 -7.64 -20.65
CA PRO A 121 -12.04 -7.38 -21.60
C PRO A 121 -12.13 -8.58 -22.53
N GLU A 122 -13.28 -9.25 -22.54
CA GLU A 122 -13.62 -10.20 -23.58
C GLU A 122 -13.47 -9.47 -24.91
N ALA A 123 -12.50 -9.89 -25.70
CA ALA A 123 -12.39 -9.51 -27.09
C ALA A 123 -13.62 -10.10 -27.80
N ASP A 124 -14.68 -9.30 -27.89
CA ASP A 124 -15.88 -9.70 -28.61
C ASP A 124 -15.59 -9.58 -30.11
N ARG A 125 -15.43 -10.76 -30.71
CA ARG A 125 -15.50 -10.97 -32.15
C ARG A 125 -16.89 -10.56 -32.62
N ARG A 126 -17.01 -9.51 -33.43
CA ARG A 126 -17.80 -9.51 -34.68
C ARG A 126 -17.20 -8.53 -35.68
#